data_AF-A0A415DUH5-F1
#
_entry.id   AF-A0A415DUH5-F1
#
_cell.length_a   1.000
_cell.length_b   1.000
_cell.length_c   1.000
_cell.angle_alpha   90.00
_cell.angle_beta   90.00
_cell.angle_gamma   90.00
#
_symmetry.space_group_name_H-M   'P 1'
#
loop_
_entity.id
_entity.type
_entity.pdbx_description
1 polymer ?
#
loop_
_entity_poly.entity_id
_entity_poly.type
_entity_poly.pdbx_seq_one_letter_code
_entity_poly.pdbx_strand_id
1 'polypeptide(L)'
;MNKKKKLQAIYLMIPFAIAVITCLIVNYAVDQQFTWSLLVTGSCVYAYLALFALLLGGKQRLLWTYAVICVFIVPYLYLIEWTANLYLPDPIFWVLKLGVPLSVIWLVACGLIALIRRITRANFWLIAGLSIVAFYISERLTNSMVDGFVGSNESWQLSEHFPLIYLGPAAILIFVGLTLAMIRHTKKAAR
;
A
#
# COMPACT_ATOMS: atom_id res chain seq x y z
N MET A 1 5.70 18.61 20.32
CA MET A 1 4.48 17.80 20.06
C MET A 1 3.45 18.07 21.15
N ASN A 2 2.18 18.36 20.82
CA ASN A 2 1.13 18.65 21.81
C ASN A 2 0.89 17.43 22.73
N LYS A 3 0.56 17.63 24.02
CA LYS A 3 0.30 16.57 25.01
C LYS A 3 -0.67 15.49 24.49
N LYS A 4 -1.74 15.90 23.79
CA LYS A 4 -2.72 14.98 23.17
C LYS A 4 -2.10 14.05 22.12
N LYS A 5 -1.23 14.58 21.25
CA LYS A 5 -0.54 13.80 20.21
C LYS A 5 0.48 12.82 20.82
N LYS A 6 1.16 13.22 21.89
CA LYS A 6 2.05 12.34 22.64
C LYS A 6 1.28 11.17 23.27
N LEU A 7 0.13 11.45 23.86
CA LEU A 7 -0.74 10.43 24.44
C LEU A 7 -1.28 9.46 23.37
N GLN A 8 -1.71 9.97 22.20
CA GLN A 8 -2.12 9.14 21.06
C GLN A 8 -1.00 8.25 20.53
N ALA A 9 0.23 8.77 20.45
CA ALA A 9 1.39 7.97 20.04
C ALA A 9 1.67 6.81 21.01
N ILE A 10 1.50 7.05 22.32
CA ILE A 10 1.64 6.01 23.36
C ILE A 10 0.54 4.97 23.20
N TYR A 11 -0.73 5.36 23.10
CA TYR A 11 -1.83 4.41 22.89
C TYR A 11 -1.67 3.59 21.62
N LEU A 12 -1.16 4.20 20.54
CA LEU A 12 -0.86 3.48 19.31
C LEU A 12 0.28 2.47 19.51
N MET A 13 1.33 2.80 20.29
CA MET A 13 2.50 1.94 20.49
C MET A 13 2.17 0.66 21.29
N ILE A 14 1.29 0.75 22.29
CA ILE A 14 0.99 -0.36 23.21
C ILE A 14 0.63 -1.68 22.50
N PRO A 15 -0.34 -1.75 21.58
CA PRO A 15 -0.69 -3.02 20.93
C PRO A 15 0.47 -3.60 20.10
N PHE A 16 1.25 -2.74 19.41
CA PHE A 16 2.45 -3.19 18.68
C PHE A 16 3.52 -3.74 19.63
N ALA A 17 3.76 -3.06 20.75
CA ALA A 17 4.73 -3.52 21.74
C ALA A 17 4.33 -4.88 22.33
N ILE A 18 3.06 -5.07 22.67
CA ILE A 18 2.54 -6.35 23.17
C ILE A 18 2.72 -7.46 22.13
N ALA A 19 2.36 -7.20 20.86
CA ALA A 19 2.52 -8.18 19.78
C ALA A 19 3.97 -8.60 19.58
N VAL A 20 4.90 -7.63 19.55
CA VAL A 20 6.34 -7.87 19.40
C VAL A 20 6.89 -8.66 20.59
N ILE A 21 6.64 -8.21 21.82
CA ILE A 21 7.15 -8.88 23.03
C ILE A 21 6.63 -10.31 23.10
N THR A 22 5.34 -10.52 22.84
CA THR A 22 4.73 -11.86 22.89
C THR A 22 5.40 -12.78 21.87
N CYS A 23 5.59 -12.34 20.62
CA CYS A 23 6.23 -13.16 19.60
C CYS A 23 7.72 -13.40 19.87
N LEU A 24 8.44 -12.43 20.45
CA LEU A 24 9.83 -12.62 20.86
C LEU A 24 9.95 -13.69 21.96
N ILE A 25 9.10 -13.63 22.99
CA ILE A 25 9.10 -14.62 24.08
C ILE A 25 8.78 -16.01 23.54
N VAL A 26 7.72 -16.15 22.74
CA VAL A 26 7.31 -17.45 22.20
C VAL A 26 8.38 -18.02 21.28
N ASN A 27 8.95 -17.21 20.38
CA ASN A 27 10.00 -17.68 19.47
C ASN A 27 11.24 -18.16 20.25
N TYR A 28 11.69 -17.36 21.22
CA TYR A 28 12.82 -17.75 22.05
C TYR A 28 12.55 -19.01 22.86
N ALA A 29 11.33 -19.17 23.39
CA ALA A 29 10.95 -20.36 24.16
C ALA A 29 10.96 -21.63 23.30
N VAL A 30 10.55 -21.54 22.03
CA VAL A 30 10.46 -22.69 21.12
C VAL A 30 11.81 -23.01 20.48
N ASP A 31 12.48 -22.01 19.92
CA ASP A 31 13.64 -22.20 19.05
C ASP A 31 14.98 -21.75 19.67
N GLN A 32 14.96 -21.12 20.87
CA GLN A 32 16.12 -20.45 21.49
C GLN A 32 16.81 -19.43 20.57
N GLN A 33 16.08 -18.95 19.57
CA GLN A 33 16.54 -18.01 18.55
C GLN A 33 15.45 -16.97 18.25
N PHE A 34 15.83 -15.91 17.54
CA PHE A 34 14.92 -14.86 17.08
C PHE A 34 14.82 -14.88 15.56
N THR A 35 14.25 -15.94 15.00
CA THR A 35 14.03 -16.14 13.57
C THR A 35 12.68 -15.59 13.11
N TRP A 36 11.57 -16.34 13.23
CA TRP A 36 10.25 -15.91 12.74
C TRP A 36 9.67 -14.71 13.50
N SER A 37 10.09 -14.45 14.73
CA SER A 37 9.71 -13.24 15.48
C SER A 37 10.20 -11.95 14.80
N LEU A 38 11.23 -12.01 13.95
CA LEU A 38 11.70 -10.85 13.19
C LEU A 38 10.68 -10.40 12.13
N LEU A 39 9.94 -11.33 11.52
CA LEU A 39 8.82 -11.00 10.63
C LEU A 39 7.78 -10.16 11.36
N VAL A 40 7.35 -10.64 12.54
CA VAL A 40 6.35 -9.93 13.35
C VAL A 40 6.88 -8.58 13.78
N THR A 41 8.14 -8.52 14.22
CA THR A 41 8.78 -7.27 14.65
C THR A 41 8.86 -6.26 13.51
N GLY A 42 9.35 -6.67 12.34
CA GLY A 42 9.41 -5.83 11.16
C GLY A 42 8.04 -5.37 10.68
N SER A 43 7.04 -6.26 10.68
CA SER A 43 5.65 -5.94 10.34
C SER A 43 5.07 -4.89 11.28
N CYS A 44 5.28 -5.06 12.58
CA CYS A 44 4.83 -4.13 13.61
C CYS A 44 5.51 -2.78 13.48
N VAL A 45 6.83 -2.73 13.26
CA VAL A 45 7.57 -1.48 13.04
C VAL A 45 7.10 -0.77 11.79
N TYR A 46 6.98 -1.49 10.66
CA TYR A 46 6.51 -0.95 9.40
C TYR A 46 5.09 -0.36 9.52
N ALA A 47 4.16 -1.13 10.07
CA ALA A 47 2.78 -0.71 10.29
C ALA A 47 2.68 0.45 11.29
N TYR A 48 3.44 0.40 12.38
CA TYR A 48 3.49 1.47 13.38
C TYR A 48 3.95 2.78 12.76
N LEU A 49 5.04 2.79 11.98
CA LEU A 49 5.55 4.00 11.33
C LEU A 49 4.54 4.57 10.32
N ALA A 50 3.89 3.71 9.53
CA ALA A 50 2.87 4.13 8.56
C ALA A 50 1.63 4.74 9.25
N LEU A 51 1.13 4.09 10.31
CA LEU A 51 -0.01 4.59 11.10
C LEU A 51 0.36 5.84 11.91
N PHE A 52 1.57 5.90 12.46
CA PHE A 52 2.07 7.07 13.15
C PHE A 52 2.08 8.27 12.21
N ALA A 53 2.63 8.12 11.00
CA ALA A 53 2.60 9.16 9.97
C ALA A 53 1.16 9.55 9.59
N LEU A 54 0.25 8.58 9.49
CA LEU A 54 -1.14 8.82 9.11
C LEU A 54 -1.94 9.56 10.20
N LEU A 55 -1.81 9.14 11.45
CA LEU A 55 -2.60 9.68 12.55
C LEU A 55 -2.02 11.01 13.07
N LEU A 56 -0.69 11.15 13.09
CA LEU A 56 -0.01 12.26 13.77
C LEU A 56 0.62 13.28 12.80
N GLY A 57 0.75 12.95 11.51
CA GLY A 57 1.37 13.77 10.46
C GLY A 57 0.63 15.06 10.06
N GLY A 58 -0.48 15.39 10.74
CA GLY A 58 -1.16 16.68 10.60
C GLY A 58 -1.70 16.93 9.18
N LYS A 59 -1.47 18.14 8.63
CA LYS A 59 -2.00 18.55 7.31
C LYS A 59 -1.46 17.70 6.15
N GLN A 60 -0.23 17.20 6.27
CA GLN A 60 0.45 16.42 5.23
C GLN A 60 0.52 14.92 5.57
N ARG A 61 -0.34 14.43 6.46
CA ARG A 61 -0.33 13.03 6.94
C ARG A 61 -0.24 11.98 5.82
N LEU A 62 -1.01 12.14 4.75
CA LEU A 62 -1.01 11.20 3.62
C LEU A 62 0.33 11.21 2.86
N LEU A 63 0.96 12.37 2.73
CA LEU A 63 2.28 12.50 2.09
C LEU A 63 3.36 11.82 2.95
N TRP A 64 3.31 12.03 4.27
CA TRP A 64 4.24 11.38 5.19
C TRP A 64 4.05 9.87 5.21
N THR A 65 2.81 9.37 5.23
CA THR A 65 2.54 7.92 5.14
C THR A 65 3.07 7.35 3.82
N TYR A 66 2.83 8.02 2.69
CA TYR A 66 3.36 7.60 1.40
C TYR A 66 4.89 7.58 1.39
N ALA A 67 5.55 8.59 1.97
CA ALA A 67 7.01 8.62 2.09
C ALA A 67 7.54 7.45 2.94
N VAL A 68 6.90 7.14 4.07
CA VAL A 68 7.25 5.95 4.88
C VAL A 68 7.13 4.68 4.07
N ILE A 69 6.03 4.49 3.32
CA ILE A 69 5.86 3.31 2.47
C ILE A 69 6.97 3.25 1.41
N CYS A 70 7.27 4.34 0.70
CA CYS A 70 8.33 4.37 -0.30
C CYS A 70 9.71 3.98 0.25
N VAL A 71 10.06 4.46 1.46
CA VAL A 71 11.36 4.22 2.07
C VAL A 71 11.45 2.80 2.65
N PHE A 72 10.40 2.32 3.30
CA PHE A 72 10.45 1.10 4.09
C PHE A 72 9.92 -0.15 3.37
N ILE A 73 9.19 -0.04 2.26
CA ILE A 73 8.66 -1.22 1.57
C ILE A 73 9.77 -2.17 1.12
N VAL A 74 10.85 -1.67 0.51
CA VAL A 74 11.95 -2.51 0.02
C VAL A 74 12.73 -3.16 1.17
N PRO A 75 13.17 -2.43 2.20
CA PRO A 75 13.76 -3.05 3.39
C PRO A 75 12.87 -4.12 4.03
N TYR A 76 11.55 -3.86 4.09
CA TYR A 76 10.60 -4.81 4.65
C TYR A 76 10.45 -6.07 3.79
N LEU A 77 10.43 -5.95 2.47
CA LEU A 77 10.42 -7.11 1.56
C LEU A 77 11.69 -7.97 1.71
N TYR A 78 12.87 -7.36 1.86
CA TYR A 78 14.10 -8.08 2.15
C TYR A 78 14.06 -8.83 3.47
N LEU A 79 13.47 -8.22 4.51
CA LEU A 79 13.28 -8.89 5.79
C LEU A 79 12.39 -10.13 5.62
N ILE A 80 11.31 -10.04 4.81
CA ILE A 80 10.43 -11.18 4.52
C ILE A 80 11.20 -12.28 3.79
N GLU A 81 11.91 -11.95 2.72
CA GLU A 81 12.69 -12.93 1.95
C GLU A 81 13.75 -13.62 2.81
N TRP A 82 14.52 -12.83 3.57
CA TRP A 82 15.58 -13.37 4.41
C TRP A 82 15.03 -14.31 5.47
N THR A 83 13.97 -13.91 6.19
CA THR A 83 13.35 -14.76 7.20
C THR A 83 12.68 -15.99 6.62
N ALA A 84 11.99 -15.88 5.48
CA ALA A 84 11.37 -17.03 4.81
C ALA A 84 12.42 -18.06 4.37
N ASN A 85 13.55 -17.60 3.83
CA ASN A 85 14.63 -18.46 3.36
C ASN A 85 15.35 -19.22 4.48
N LEU A 86 15.15 -18.89 5.76
CA LEU A 86 15.62 -19.70 6.88
C LEU A 86 14.86 -21.04 7.00
N TYR A 87 13.65 -21.12 6.44
CA TYR A 87 12.74 -22.27 6.57
C TYR A 87 12.54 -23.04 5.27
N LEU A 88 13.10 -22.57 4.17
CA LEU A 88 13.04 -23.22 2.86
C LEU A 88 14.27 -24.12 2.66
N PRO A 89 14.11 -25.34 2.14
CA PRO A 89 15.25 -26.18 1.78
C PRO A 89 16.08 -25.56 0.65
N ASP A 90 15.40 -24.93 -0.32
CA ASP A 90 16.00 -24.20 -1.43
C ASP A 90 15.61 -22.72 -1.34
N PRO A 91 16.56 -21.79 -1.09
CA PRO A 91 16.25 -20.38 -0.90
C PRO A 91 15.80 -19.73 -2.22
N ILE A 92 14.75 -18.92 -2.13
CA ILE A 92 14.16 -18.21 -3.27
C ILE A 92 14.40 -16.71 -3.10
N PHE A 93 15.16 -16.12 -4.03
CA PHE A 93 15.42 -14.69 -4.05
C PHE A 93 14.46 -13.98 -5.02
N TRP A 94 13.32 -13.55 -4.51
CA TRP A 94 12.20 -12.95 -5.24
C TRP A 94 12.12 -11.43 -5.09
N VAL A 95 12.79 -10.81 -4.12
CA VAL A 95 12.63 -9.37 -3.82
C VAL A 95 13.08 -8.51 -5.00
N LEU A 96 14.29 -8.71 -5.51
CA LEU A 96 14.77 -7.90 -6.64
C LEU A 96 14.05 -8.22 -7.96
N LYS A 97 13.70 -9.50 -8.16
CA LYS A 97 13.11 -9.97 -9.43
C LYS A 97 11.61 -9.63 -9.54
N LEU A 98 10.90 -9.62 -8.42
CA LEU A 98 9.45 -9.49 -8.37
C LEU A 98 9.00 -8.41 -7.37
N GLY A 99 9.45 -8.50 -6.11
CA GLY A 99 8.97 -7.63 -5.03
C GLY A 99 9.19 -6.12 -5.26
N VAL A 100 10.38 -5.73 -5.70
CA VAL A 100 10.75 -4.34 -5.98
C VAL A 100 10.00 -3.81 -7.21
N PRO A 101 10.01 -4.48 -8.39
CA PRO A 101 9.20 -4.07 -9.53
C PRO A 101 7.71 -3.87 -9.19
N LEU A 102 7.10 -4.81 -8.47
CA LEU A 102 5.70 -4.71 -8.03
C LEU A 102 5.48 -3.51 -7.12
N SER A 103 6.37 -3.30 -6.14
CA SER A 103 6.29 -2.15 -5.25
C SER A 103 6.34 -0.84 -6.03
N VAL A 104 7.24 -0.73 -7.02
CA VAL A 104 7.36 0.46 -7.87
C VAL A 104 6.08 0.71 -8.65
N ILE A 105 5.46 -0.31 -9.26
CA ILE A 105 4.19 -0.17 -10.01
C ILE A 105 3.11 0.44 -9.12
N TRP A 106 2.89 -0.14 -7.93
CA TRP A 106 1.85 0.31 -7.01
C TRP A 106 2.14 1.69 -6.41
N LEU A 107 3.40 1.98 -6.11
CA LEU A 107 3.83 3.30 -5.65
C LEU A 107 3.60 4.37 -6.73
N VAL A 108 3.96 4.08 -7.99
CA VAL A 108 3.75 4.99 -9.12
C VAL A 108 2.25 5.19 -9.36
N ALA A 109 1.44 4.14 -9.36
CA ALA A 109 -0.01 4.23 -9.51
C ALA A 109 -0.64 5.15 -8.44
N CYS A 110 -0.31 4.92 -7.17
CA CYS A 110 -0.77 5.77 -6.06
C CYS A 110 -0.25 7.21 -6.17
N GLY A 111 1.02 7.37 -6.53
CA GLY A 111 1.68 8.67 -6.69
C GLY A 111 1.06 9.52 -7.80
N LEU A 112 0.75 8.91 -8.95
CA LEU A 112 0.08 9.55 -10.07
C LEU A 112 -1.32 10.03 -9.69
N ILE A 113 -2.12 9.20 -9.00
CA ILE A 113 -3.45 9.60 -8.51
C ILE A 113 -3.34 10.82 -7.57
N ALA A 114 -2.39 10.78 -6.63
CA ALA A 114 -2.14 11.88 -5.71
C ALA A 114 -1.69 13.16 -6.45
N LEU A 115 -0.84 13.03 -7.45
CA LEU A 115 -0.35 14.13 -8.28
C LEU A 115 -1.49 14.76 -9.11
N ILE A 116 -2.29 13.94 -9.79
CA ILE A 116 -3.46 14.38 -10.56
C ILE A 116 -4.40 15.17 -9.66
N ARG A 117 -4.72 14.66 -8.47
CA ARG A 117 -5.56 15.37 -7.49
C ARG A 117 -4.96 16.71 -7.09
N ARG A 118 -3.65 16.78 -6.88
CA ARG A 118 -2.95 18.00 -6.47
C ARG A 118 -2.96 19.07 -7.57
N ILE A 119 -2.74 18.69 -8.82
CA ILE A 119 -2.67 19.60 -9.97
C ILE A 119 -4.08 20.06 -10.38
N THR A 120 -4.99 19.12 -10.61
CA THR A 120 -6.31 19.41 -11.19
C THR A 120 -7.33 19.91 -10.16
N ARG A 121 -7.06 19.71 -8.86
CA ARG A 121 -8.05 19.86 -7.77
C ARG A 121 -9.37 19.15 -8.08
N ALA A 122 -9.29 18.02 -8.79
CA ALA A 122 -10.43 17.22 -9.18
C ALA A 122 -11.30 16.83 -7.99
N ASN A 123 -12.59 16.67 -8.24
CA ASN A 123 -13.51 16.18 -7.23
C ASN A 123 -13.25 14.71 -6.89
N PHE A 124 -13.80 14.28 -5.76
CA PHE A 124 -13.61 12.93 -5.23
C PHE A 124 -14.03 11.84 -6.22
N TRP A 125 -15.15 12.02 -6.93
CA TRP A 125 -15.68 11.04 -7.88
C TRP A 125 -14.73 10.78 -9.05
N LEU A 126 -14.17 11.85 -9.62
CA LEU A 126 -13.21 11.73 -10.71
C LEU A 126 -11.92 11.04 -10.25
N ILE A 127 -11.43 11.36 -9.04
CA ILE A 127 -10.26 10.69 -8.46
C ILE A 127 -10.57 9.22 -8.15
N ALA A 128 -11.75 8.89 -7.65
CA ALA A 128 -12.15 7.51 -7.40
C ALA A 128 -12.20 6.70 -8.69
N GLY A 129 -12.82 7.24 -9.76
CA GLY A 129 -12.85 6.59 -11.07
C GLY A 129 -11.46 6.39 -11.69
N LEU A 130 -10.60 7.41 -11.65
CA LEU A 130 -9.20 7.28 -12.09
C LEU A 130 -8.41 6.27 -11.25
N SER A 131 -8.68 6.18 -9.95
CA SER A 131 -8.06 5.18 -9.08
C SER A 131 -8.42 3.76 -9.53
N ILE A 132 -9.68 3.51 -9.88
CA ILE A 132 -10.11 2.19 -10.37
C ILE A 132 -9.39 1.81 -11.67
N VAL A 133 -9.23 2.75 -12.61
CA VAL A 133 -8.47 2.51 -13.85
C VAL A 133 -7.00 2.22 -13.56
N ALA A 134 -6.37 2.98 -12.67
CA ALA A 134 -4.98 2.75 -12.29
C ALA A 134 -4.81 1.38 -11.59
N PHE A 135 -5.76 0.98 -10.75
CA PHE A 135 -5.78 -0.33 -10.10
C PHE A 135 -5.96 -1.47 -11.11
N TYR A 136 -6.84 -1.31 -12.10
CA TYR A 136 -7.02 -2.26 -13.19
C TYR A 136 -5.71 -2.53 -13.94
N ILE A 137 -4.98 -1.47 -14.32
CA ILE A 137 -3.69 -1.60 -15.00
C ILE A 137 -2.64 -2.26 -14.08
N SER A 138 -2.57 -1.80 -12.83
CA SER A 138 -1.56 -2.29 -11.86
C SER A 138 -1.76 -3.75 -11.50
N GLU A 139 -3.01 -4.20 -11.36
CA GLU A 139 -3.36 -5.61 -11.11
C GLU A 139 -2.94 -6.49 -12.28
N ARG A 140 -3.22 -6.08 -13.52
CA ARG A 140 -2.83 -6.85 -14.71
C ARG A 140 -1.32 -6.99 -14.85
N LEU A 141 -0.58 -5.91 -14.60
CA LEU A 141 0.88 -5.95 -14.56
C LEU A 141 1.38 -6.85 -13.42
N THR A 142 0.72 -6.82 -12.26
CA THR A 142 1.07 -7.67 -11.13
C THR A 142 0.94 -9.15 -11.51
N ASN A 143 -0.20 -9.53 -12.06
CA ASN A 143 -0.47 -10.91 -12.47
C ASN A 143 0.50 -11.40 -13.56
N SER A 144 0.74 -10.58 -14.58
CA SER A 144 1.72 -10.91 -15.63
C SER A 144 3.14 -11.11 -15.10
N MET A 145 3.57 -10.31 -14.11
CA MET A 145 4.88 -10.48 -13.47
C MET A 145 4.94 -11.72 -12.59
N VAL A 146 3.85 -12.03 -11.87
CA VAL A 146 3.77 -13.24 -11.03
C VAL A 146 3.81 -14.49 -11.90
N ASP A 147 2.99 -14.55 -12.96
CA ASP A 147 2.98 -15.65 -13.92
C ASP A 147 4.36 -15.86 -14.57
N GLY A 148 5.00 -14.76 -15.00
CA GLY A 148 6.36 -14.81 -15.54
C GLY A 148 7.42 -15.27 -14.53
N PHE A 149 7.22 -14.99 -13.24
CA PHE A 149 8.14 -15.41 -12.18
C PHE A 149 7.96 -16.88 -11.78
N VAL A 150 6.70 -17.34 -11.67
CA VAL A 150 6.36 -18.71 -11.28
C VAL A 150 6.50 -19.68 -12.47
N GLY A 151 6.41 -19.18 -13.70
CA GLY A 151 6.40 -20.01 -14.91
C GLY A 151 5.05 -20.70 -15.13
N SER A 152 3.98 -20.18 -14.54
CA SER A 152 2.60 -20.66 -14.71
C SER A 152 1.73 -19.56 -15.31
N ASN A 153 0.57 -19.93 -15.86
CA ASN A 153 -0.47 -18.99 -16.29
C ASN A 153 -1.71 -19.13 -15.39
N GLU A 154 -1.48 -19.33 -14.09
CA GLU A 154 -2.53 -19.66 -13.12
C GLU A 154 -2.86 -18.50 -12.19
N SER A 155 -2.20 -17.34 -12.31
CA SER A 155 -2.58 -16.18 -11.51
C SER A 155 -4.03 -15.80 -11.79
N TRP A 156 -4.79 -15.50 -10.73
CA TRP A 156 -6.19 -15.18 -10.87
C TRP A 156 -6.36 -13.74 -11.35
N GLN A 157 -6.73 -13.58 -12.62
CA GLN A 157 -6.81 -12.27 -13.26
C GLN A 157 -8.26 -11.79 -13.33
N LEU A 158 -8.69 -11.03 -12.30
CA LEU A 158 -10.03 -10.46 -12.24
C LEU A 158 -10.24 -9.46 -13.38
N SER A 159 -9.19 -8.70 -13.71
CA SER A 159 -9.19 -7.74 -14.82
C SER A 159 -9.41 -8.36 -16.19
N GLU A 160 -8.91 -9.57 -16.43
CA GLU A 160 -9.06 -10.27 -17.72
C GLU A 160 -10.41 -10.99 -17.81
N HIS A 161 -10.85 -11.65 -16.74
CA HIS A 161 -12.11 -12.39 -16.73
C HIS A 161 -13.33 -11.46 -16.65
N PHE A 162 -13.23 -10.37 -15.89
CA PHE A 162 -14.35 -9.47 -15.63
C PHE A 162 -13.95 -7.99 -15.75
N PRO A 163 -13.49 -7.52 -16.93
CA PRO A 163 -13.06 -6.14 -17.12
C PRO A 163 -14.18 -5.13 -16.84
N LEU A 164 -15.44 -5.54 -17.03
CA LEU A 164 -16.62 -4.72 -16.76
C LEU A 164 -16.75 -4.33 -15.28
N ILE A 165 -16.27 -5.18 -14.35
CA ILE A 165 -16.30 -4.91 -12.91
C ILE A 165 -15.39 -3.72 -12.56
N TYR A 166 -14.31 -3.51 -13.32
CA TYR A 166 -13.45 -2.34 -13.17
C TYR A 166 -13.94 -1.16 -14.01
N LEU A 167 -14.08 -1.37 -15.32
CA LEU A 167 -14.32 -0.29 -16.28
C LEU A 167 -15.72 0.30 -16.17
N GLY A 168 -16.74 -0.49 -15.83
CA GLY A 168 -18.11 -0.02 -15.64
C GLY A 168 -18.20 1.02 -14.51
N PRO A 169 -17.85 0.66 -13.26
CA PRO A 169 -17.82 1.61 -12.14
C PRO A 169 -16.89 2.79 -12.41
N ALA A 170 -15.71 2.56 -13.00
CA ALA A 170 -14.79 3.63 -13.35
C ALA A 170 -15.43 4.66 -14.31
N ALA A 171 -16.07 4.20 -15.39
CA ALA A 171 -16.72 5.07 -16.36
C ALA A 171 -17.84 5.90 -15.74
N ILE A 172 -18.69 5.29 -14.91
CA ILE A 172 -19.77 5.98 -14.20
C ILE A 172 -19.19 7.06 -13.28
N LEU A 173 -18.18 6.73 -12.48
CA LEU A 173 -17.56 7.68 -11.55
C LEU A 173 -16.85 8.83 -12.25
N ILE A 174 -16.17 8.56 -13.36
CA ILE A 174 -15.53 9.60 -14.19
C ILE A 174 -16.60 10.51 -14.80
N PHE A 175 -17.69 9.96 -15.34
CA PHE A 175 -18.78 10.74 -15.91
C PHE A 175 -19.47 11.64 -14.86
N VAL A 176 -19.80 11.08 -13.70
CA VAL A 176 -20.35 11.85 -12.57
C VAL A 176 -19.35 12.92 -12.10
N GLY A 177 -18.06 12.58 -12.05
CA GLY A 177 -17.00 13.52 -11.73
C GLY A 177 -16.91 14.68 -12.71
N LEU A 178 -16.92 14.42 -14.02
CA LEU A 178 -16.83 15.44 -15.05
C LEU A 178 -18.07 16.34 -15.09
N THR A 179 -19.26 15.77 -15.00
CA THR A 179 -20.53 16.53 -14.97
C THR A 179 -20.59 17.50 -13.78
N LEU A 180 -20.24 17.04 -12.58
CA LEU A 180 -20.18 17.89 -11.39
C LEU A 180 -19.11 18.99 -11.51
N ALA A 181 -17.98 18.70 -12.15
CA ALA A 181 -16.94 19.70 -12.40
C ALA A 181 -17.44 20.78 -13.38
N MET A 182 -18.11 20.38 -14.48
CA MET A 182 -18.70 21.31 -15.44
C MET A 182 -19.76 22.22 -14.81
N ILE A 183 -20.69 21.66 -14.03
CA ILE A 183 -21.73 22.43 -13.33
C ILE A 183 -21.11 23.46 -12.38
N ARG A 184 -20.03 23.10 -11.69
CA ARG A 184 -19.33 24.04 -10.79
C ARG A 184 -18.67 25.17 -11.57
N HIS A 185 -18.10 24.88 -12.74
CA HIS A 185 -17.49 25.89 -13.60
C HIS A 185 -18.52 26.87 -14.19
N THR A 186 -19.64 26.37 -14.72
CA THR A 186 -20.69 27.22 -15.30
C THR A 186 -21.34 28.13 -14.25
N LYS A 187 -21.62 27.61 -13.04
CA LYS A 187 -22.13 28.44 -11.93
C LYS A 187 -21.16 29.52 -11.46
N LYS A 188 -19.85 29.30 -11.61
CA LYS A 188 -18.82 30.30 -11.25
C LYS A 188 -18.67 31.36 -12.34
N ALA A 189 -18.90 31.03 -13.60
CA ALA A 189 -18.87 31.97 -14.73
C ALA A 189 -20.12 32.85 -14.83
N ALA A 190 -21.25 32.41 -14.25
CA ALA A 190 -22.51 33.15 -14.24
C ALA A 190 -22.67 34.12 -13.04
N ARG A 191 -21.66 34.25 -12.17
CA ARG A 191 -21.59 35.19 -11.05
C ARG A 191 -20.47 36.19 -11.30
#